data_AF-A0A974AAC3-F1
#
_entry.id   AF-A0A974AAC3-F1
#
_cell.length_a   1.000
_cell.length_b   1.000
_cell.length_c   1.000
_cell.angle_alpha   90.00
_cell.angle_beta   90.00
_cell.angle_gamma   90.00
#
_symmetry.space_group_name_H-M   'P 1'
#
loop_
_entity.id
_entity.type
_entity.pdbx_description
1 polymer ?
#
loop_
_entity_poly.entity_id
_entity_poly.type
_entity_poly.pdbx_seq_one_letter_code
_entity_poly.pdbx_strand_id
1 'polypeptide(L)'
;MSKNANIRDEARVVKGLPPAVILCEPQLGENIGTAARAMANFGLVDLRIVNPRDGWPSEKARAAASRADHVIDAVQVFDSVEAAIADLQFVFATTARSREISKPVHGPDEAAGIAVAHGASGNRVGYLFGRERWGLNNEEVALSDAIVTLPVEPEFASLNIAQAVLVCSYEWRKTANGGELPFRLDEETHPPAAKEDVVRFFEHLESALDTVNFFRPPERRPHMVRTLRNLFQKAQMTDQEVRAMRGIIAALEKREARPRKPRGEKSIDTSESES
;
A
#
# COMPACT_ATOMS: atom_id res chain seq x y z
N MET A 1 6.47 -19.22 -6.65
CA MET A 1 5.63 -18.06 -6.31
C MET A 1 4.60 -17.90 -7.42
N SER A 2 3.31 -17.89 -7.10
CA SER A 2 2.29 -17.49 -8.08
C SER A 2 2.59 -16.04 -8.43
N LYS A 3 3.07 -15.77 -9.65
CA LYS A 3 3.10 -14.40 -10.17
C LYS A 3 1.63 -14.00 -10.26
N ASN A 4 1.15 -13.19 -9.31
CA ASN A 4 -0.17 -12.58 -9.42
C ASN A 4 -0.19 -11.82 -10.76
N ALA A 5 -0.88 -12.40 -11.74
CA ALA A 5 -0.81 -12.00 -13.15
C ALA A 5 -1.32 -10.58 -13.41
N ASN A 6 -1.91 -9.94 -12.39
CA ASN A 6 -2.58 -8.65 -12.49
C ASN A 6 -1.94 -7.54 -11.64
N ILE A 7 -0.68 -7.68 -11.19
CA ILE A 7 0.01 -6.58 -10.48
C ILE A 7 0.41 -5.52 -11.51
N ARG A 8 -0.03 -4.27 -11.29
CA ARG A 8 0.38 -3.11 -12.10
C ARG A 8 1.90 -2.90 -12.02
N ASP A 9 2.56 -2.67 -13.16
CA ASP A 9 4.02 -2.51 -13.22
C ASP A 9 4.50 -1.29 -12.43
N GLU A 10 3.71 -0.21 -12.40
CA GLU A 10 3.97 1.01 -11.62
C GLU A 10 4.17 0.71 -10.13
N ALA A 11 3.40 -0.23 -9.56
CA ALA A 11 3.52 -0.62 -8.15
C ALA A 11 4.84 -1.36 -7.84
N ARG A 12 5.55 -1.84 -8.87
CA ARG A 12 6.86 -2.49 -8.73
C ARG A 12 8.01 -1.50 -8.77
N VAL A 13 7.82 -0.34 -9.39
CA VAL A 13 8.85 0.69 -9.53
C VAL A 13 9.07 1.36 -8.18
N VAL A 14 10.33 1.49 -7.78
CA VAL A 14 10.75 2.24 -6.59
C VAL A 14 11.83 3.25 -6.97
N LYS A 15 11.77 4.43 -6.38
CA LYS A 15 12.75 5.49 -6.55
C LYS A 15 13.87 5.30 -5.53
N GLY A 16 15.11 5.22 -6.02
CA GLY A 16 16.30 5.19 -5.19
C GLY A 16 16.65 3.82 -4.60
N LEU A 17 17.83 3.76 -3.99
CA LEU A 17 18.33 2.57 -3.30
C LEU A 17 17.52 2.28 -2.02
N PRO A 18 17.12 1.03 -1.76
CA PRO A 18 16.53 0.65 -0.47
C PRO A 18 17.51 0.86 0.68
N PRO A 19 17.05 1.36 1.84
CA PRO A 19 17.90 1.56 2.99
C PRO A 19 18.26 0.23 3.66
N ALA A 20 19.42 0.20 4.30
CA ALA A 20 19.81 -0.88 5.19
C ALA A 20 18.97 -0.83 6.48
N VAL A 21 18.68 -2.00 7.04
CA VAL A 21 18.11 -2.14 8.38
C VAL A 21 19.19 -2.70 9.28
N ILE A 22 19.58 -1.94 10.29
CA ILE A 22 20.61 -2.33 11.25
C ILE A 22 19.95 -2.64 12.59
N LEU A 23 20.06 -3.89 13.04
CA LEU A 23 19.59 -4.31 14.36
C LEU A 23 20.79 -4.35 15.33
N CYS A 24 20.79 -3.45 16.29
CA CYS A 24 21.84 -3.36 17.31
C CYS A 24 21.50 -4.25 18.52
N GLU A 25 22.32 -5.28 18.71
CA GLU A 25 22.21 -6.29 19.76
C GLU A 25 20.80 -6.90 19.93
N PRO A 26 20.17 -7.40 18.85
CA PRO A 26 18.86 -8.03 18.97
C PRO A 26 18.91 -9.21 19.93
N GLN A 27 17.91 -9.31 20.80
CA GLN A 27 17.91 -10.32 21.86
C GLN A 27 17.29 -11.65 21.41
N LEU A 28 16.34 -11.64 20.49
CA LEU A 28 15.61 -12.84 20.07
C LEU A 28 15.74 -13.08 18.57
N GLY A 29 16.10 -14.32 18.20
CA GLY A 29 16.13 -14.75 16.80
C GLY A 29 14.77 -14.56 16.11
N GLU A 30 13.67 -14.82 16.82
CA GLU A 30 12.30 -14.62 16.30
C GLU A 30 12.04 -13.15 15.90
N ASN A 31 12.60 -12.17 16.62
CA ASN A 31 12.48 -10.76 16.27
C ASN A 31 13.29 -10.42 15.03
N ILE A 32 14.49 -10.99 14.88
CA ILE A 32 15.31 -10.84 13.67
C ILE A 32 14.55 -11.41 12.46
N GLY A 33 13.98 -12.59 12.59
CA GLY A 33 13.20 -13.23 11.53
C GLY A 33 11.95 -12.43 11.15
N THR A 34 11.19 -11.96 12.13
CA THR A 34 10.00 -11.12 11.87
C THR A 34 10.36 -9.75 11.28
N ALA A 35 11.51 -9.17 11.65
CA ALA A 35 12.05 -7.97 11.01
C ALA A 35 12.44 -8.24 9.54
N ALA A 36 13.16 -9.33 9.26
CA ALA A 36 13.50 -9.74 7.89
C ALA A 36 12.25 -9.96 7.02
N ARG A 37 11.20 -10.55 7.60
CA ARG A 37 9.90 -10.70 6.93
C ARG A 37 9.26 -9.34 6.63
N ALA A 38 9.29 -8.41 7.59
CA ALA A 38 8.78 -7.06 7.40
C ALA A 38 9.53 -6.34 6.28
N MET A 39 10.86 -6.43 6.24
CA MET A 39 11.68 -5.89 5.16
C MET A 39 11.28 -6.46 3.80
N ALA A 40 11.18 -7.79 3.69
CA ALA A 40 10.80 -8.47 2.45
C ALA A 40 9.41 -8.05 1.94
N ASN A 41 8.44 -7.82 2.84
CA ASN A 41 7.09 -7.35 2.47
C ASN A 41 7.13 -5.99 1.75
N PHE A 42 8.13 -5.15 2.04
CA PHE A 42 8.24 -3.80 1.50
C PHE A 42 9.44 -3.64 0.53
N GLY A 43 10.17 -4.72 0.25
CA GLY A 43 11.25 -4.76 -0.74
C GLY A 43 12.61 -4.28 -0.24
N LEU A 44 12.84 -4.28 1.07
CA LEU A 44 14.16 -4.07 1.66
C LEU A 44 14.86 -5.44 1.81
N VAL A 45 16.18 -5.46 1.61
CA VAL A 45 16.96 -6.71 1.59
C VAL A 45 18.28 -6.65 2.35
N ASP A 46 18.82 -5.45 2.62
CA ASP A 46 20.09 -5.25 3.34
C ASP A 46 19.82 -5.26 4.86
N LEU A 47 19.86 -6.46 5.46
CA LEU A 47 19.73 -6.66 6.90
C LEU A 47 21.11 -6.83 7.55
N ARG A 48 21.44 -5.93 8.46
CA ARG A 48 22.70 -5.91 9.20
C ARG A 48 22.43 -6.13 10.68
N ILE A 49 23.26 -6.94 11.32
CA ILE A 49 23.10 -7.29 12.72
C ILE A 49 24.40 -6.98 13.45
N VAL A 50 24.32 -6.19 14.52
CA VAL A 50 25.47 -5.89 15.38
C VAL A 50 25.35 -6.73 16.64
N ASN A 51 26.36 -7.55 16.94
CA ASN A 51 26.45 -8.35 18.18
C ASN A 51 25.13 -9.03 18.61
N PRO A 52 24.55 -9.94 17.80
CA PRO A 52 23.32 -10.64 18.20
C PRO A 52 23.55 -11.44 19.48
N ARG A 53 22.67 -11.27 20.47
CA ARG A 53 22.83 -11.86 21.81
C ARG A 53 22.96 -13.38 21.78
N ASP A 54 22.12 -14.04 20.99
CA ASP A 54 22.07 -15.49 20.85
C ASP A 54 22.98 -16.00 19.69
N GLY A 55 23.78 -15.11 19.09
CA GLY A 55 24.64 -15.42 17.95
C GLY A 55 23.90 -15.51 16.60
N TRP A 56 24.68 -15.83 15.56
CA TRP A 56 24.21 -16.02 14.18
C TRP A 56 25.04 -17.13 13.50
N PRO A 57 24.47 -17.99 12.63
CA PRO A 57 23.09 -18.05 12.16
C PRO A 57 22.09 -18.53 13.22
N SER A 58 20.79 -18.22 13.02
CA SER A 58 19.70 -18.60 13.95
C SER A 58 18.57 -19.35 13.24
N GLU A 59 18.32 -20.60 13.64
CA GLU A 59 17.20 -21.40 13.13
C GLU A 59 15.83 -20.74 13.46
N LYS A 60 15.73 -20.14 14.65
CA LYS A 60 14.54 -19.39 15.08
C LYS A 60 14.27 -18.20 14.17
N ALA A 61 15.31 -17.46 13.78
CA ALA A 61 15.18 -16.35 12.85
C ALA A 61 14.71 -16.83 11.48
N ARG A 62 15.31 -17.90 10.94
CA ARG A 62 14.89 -18.50 9.67
C ARG A 62 13.43 -18.96 9.70
N ALA A 63 13.00 -19.63 10.76
CA ALA A 63 11.62 -20.07 10.94
C ALA A 63 10.64 -18.89 10.98
N ALA A 64 10.97 -17.83 11.73
CA ALA A 64 10.13 -16.65 11.88
C ALA A 64 10.06 -15.77 10.61
N ALA A 65 11.07 -15.83 9.73
CA ALA A 65 11.15 -15.08 8.48
C ALA A 65 10.10 -15.49 7.44
N SER A 66 9.49 -16.68 7.56
CA SER A 66 8.34 -17.11 6.76
C SER A 66 8.50 -16.85 5.25
N ARG A 67 9.54 -17.44 4.64
CA ARG A 67 9.93 -17.32 3.22
C ARG A 67 10.67 -16.04 2.82
N ALA A 68 11.01 -15.17 3.77
CA ALA A 68 12.00 -14.12 3.56
C ALA A 68 13.45 -14.69 3.60
N ASP A 69 13.67 -15.90 3.08
CA ASP A 69 14.95 -16.60 3.11
C ASP A 69 16.04 -15.78 2.42
N HIS A 70 15.70 -15.13 1.30
CA HIS A 70 16.63 -14.24 0.58
C HIS A 70 17.17 -13.07 1.41
N VAL A 71 16.42 -12.57 2.42
CA VAL A 71 16.92 -11.55 3.35
C VAL A 71 17.78 -12.20 4.42
N ILE A 72 17.33 -13.31 4.99
CA ILE A 72 18.05 -14.06 6.04
C ILE A 72 19.40 -14.59 5.54
N ASP A 73 19.44 -15.11 4.32
CA ASP A 73 20.63 -15.68 3.70
C ASP A 73 21.67 -14.60 3.32
N ALA A 74 21.22 -13.35 3.18
CA ALA A 74 22.04 -12.18 2.86
C ALA A 74 22.46 -11.37 4.09
N VAL A 75 22.11 -11.80 5.30
CA VAL A 75 22.43 -11.08 6.54
C VAL A 75 23.93 -10.88 6.70
N GLN A 76 24.30 -9.65 7.04
CA GLN A 76 25.67 -9.30 7.42
C GLN A 76 25.75 -9.10 8.93
N VAL A 77 26.74 -9.74 9.56
CA VAL A 77 26.98 -9.63 11.01
C VAL A 77 28.22 -8.79 11.25
N PHE A 78 28.13 -7.84 12.18
CA PHE A 78 29.18 -6.90 12.52
C PHE A 78 29.44 -6.90 14.03
N ASP A 79 30.68 -6.60 14.40
CA ASP A 79 31.11 -6.53 15.81
C ASP A 79 30.80 -5.16 16.45
N SER A 80 30.49 -4.14 15.65
CA SER A 80 30.19 -2.79 16.14
C SER A 80 29.22 -2.03 15.23
N VAL A 81 28.59 -0.98 15.77
CA VAL A 81 27.69 -0.12 15.00
C VAL A 81 28.46 0.65 13.94
N GLU A 82 29.66 1.14 14.25
CA GLU A 82 30.55 1.85 13.33
C GLU A 82 30.87 0.99 12.10
N ALA A 83 31.18 -0.29 12.30
CA ALA A 83 31.42 -1.23 11.20
C ALA A 83 30.15 -1.45 10.36
N ALA A 84 28.99 -1.58 11.01
CA ALA A 84 27.72 -1.79 10.33
C ALA A 84 27.22 -0.57 9.54
N ILE A 85 27.72 0.64 9.81
CA ILE A 85 27.32 1.87 9.11
C ILE A 85 28.41 2.45 8.21
N ALA A 86 29.59 1.83 8.13
CA ALA A 86 30.78 2.42 7.50
C ALA A 86 30.63 2.82 6.02
N ASP A 87 29.78 2.13 5.25
CA ASP A 87 29.49 2.43 3.84
C ASP A 87 28.27 3.35 3.63
N LEU A 88 27.59 3.75 4.71
CA LEU A 88 26.37 4.56 4.65
C LEU A 88 26.73 6.06 4.69
N GLN A 89 26.05 6.84 3.85
CA GLN A 89 26.18 8.30 3.81
C GLN A 89 25.14 9.00 4.69
N PHE A 90 24.12 8.28 5.17
CA PHE A 90 23.12 8.83 6.08
C PHE A 90 22.54 7.73 6.98
N VAL A 91 22.47 7.98 8.28
CA VAL A 91 21.98 7.02 9.27
C VAL A 91 20.88 7.64 10.14
N PHE A 92 19.78 6.93 10.27
CA PHE A 92 18.71 7.26 11.21
C PHE A 92 18.82 6.38 12.46
N ALA A 93 18.71 6.96 13.65
CA ALA A 93 18.54 6.21 14.90
C ALA A 93 17.06 6.21 15.31
N THR A 94 16.47 5.04 15.55
CA THR A 94 15.08 4.94 16.00
C THR A 94 15.00 4.97 17.53
N THR A 95 14.25 5.91 18.11
CA THR A 95 14.04 6.01 19.56
C THR A 95 12.66 6.57 19.89
N ALA A 96 12.02 6.01 20.92
CA ALA A 96 10.77 6.54 21.46
C ALA A 96 10.98 7.61 22.54
N ARG A 97 12.22 7.80 23.01
CA ARG A 97 12.57 8.72 24.10
C ARG A 97 13.27 9.95 23.57
N SER A 98 12.88 11.11 24.10
CA SER A 98 13.68 12.34 24.02
C SER A 98 14.97 12.09 24.78
N ARG A 99 16.07 11.94 24.06
CA ARG A 99 17.41 11.87 24.65
C ARG A 99 17.96 13.28 24.70
N GLU A 100 18.90 13.55 25.61
CA GLU A 100 19.67 14.80 25.67
C GLU A 100 20.66 14.93 24.49
N ILE A 101 20.21 14.58 23.28
CA ILE A 101 20.99 14.55 22.06
C ILE A 101 20.35 15.54 21.11
N SER A 102 21.10 16.61 20.80
CA SER A 102 20.66 17.66 19.88
C SER A 102 20.84 17.18 18.44
N LYS A 103 19.86 16.43 17.93
CA LYS A 103 19.78 15.98 16.54
C LYS A 103 18.40 16.29 15.95
N PRO A 104 18.30 16.47 14.62
CA PRO A 104 17.01 16.55 13.95
C PRO A 104 16.16 15.32 14.27
N VAL A 105 14.88 15.53 14.58
CA VAL A 105 13.91 14.48 14.88
C VAL A 105 12.84 14.50 13.80
N HIS A 106 12.58 13.33 13.23
CA HIS A 106 11.63 13.14 12.13
C HIS A 106 10.58 12.09 12.49
N GLY A 107 9.37 12.28 11.94
CA GLY A 107 8.40 11.21 11.80
C GLY A 107 8.87 10.15 10.79
N PRO A 108 8.27 8.94 10.79
CA PRO A 108 8.65 7.90 9.85
C PRO A 108 8.37 8.26 8.38
N ASP A 109 7.37 9.09 8.12
CA ASP A 109 7.01 9.63 6.81
C ASP A 109 8.05 10.64 6.30
N GLU A 110 8.48 11.58 7.14
CA GLU A 110 9.57 12.52 6.82
C GLU A 110 10.89 11.79 6.57
N ALA A 111 11.23 10.84 7.45
CA ALA A 111 12.44 10.04 7.34
C ALA A 111 12.45 9.18 6.06
N ALA A 112 11.29 8.68 5.62
CA ALA A 112 11.15 7.99 4.35
C ALA A 112 11.41 8.92 3.15
N GLY A 113 10.91 10.16 3.20
CA GLY A 113 11.20 11.19 2.19
C GLY A 113 12.69 11.47 2.04
N ILE A 114 13.39 11.65 3.16
CA ILE A 114 14.84 11.86 3.19
C ILE A 114 15.58 10.63 2.65
N ALA A 115 15.21 9.42 3.10
CA ALA A 115 15.85 8.19 2.65
C ALA A 115 15.70 7.97 1.14
N VAL A 116 14.51 8.22 0.58
CA VAL A 116 14.26 8.14 -0.87
C VAL A 116 15.08 9.19 -1.62
N ALA A 117 15.17 10.42 -1.11
CA ALA A 117 15.98 11.48 -1.74
C ALA A 117 17.47 11.09 -1.80
N HIS A 118 18.05 10.64 -0.69
CA HIS A 118 19.42 10.14 -0.65
C HIS A 118 19.62 8.94 -1.59
N GLY A 119 18.72 7.95 -1.52
CA GLY A 119 18.78 6.78 -2.38
C GLY A 119 18.68 7.10 -3.87
N ALA A 120 17.88 8.12 -4.24
CA ALA A 120 17.76 8.59 -5.62
C ALA A 120 19.02 9.31 -6.11
N SER A 121 19.80 9.92 -5.20
CA SER A 121 21.13 10.47 -5.48
C SER A 121 22.25 9.43 -5.43
N GLY A 122 21.95 8.14 -5.23
CA GLY A 122 22.93 7.07 -5.15
C GLY A 122 23.61 6.91 -3.79
N ASN A 123 23.18 7.67 -2.78
CA ASN A 123 23.68 7.56 -1.41
C ASN A 123 23.01 6.37 -0.70
N ARG A 124 23.79 5.61 0.06
CA ARG A 124 23.31 4.53 0.93
C ARG A 124 22.84 5.12 2.25
N VAL A 125 21.68 4.64 2.70
CA VAL A 125 21.01 5.09 3.91
C VAL A 125 20.75 3.89 4.82
N GLY A 126 20.75 4.09 6.14
CA GLY A 126 20.40 3.03 7.09
C GLY A 126 19.46 3.48 8.20
N TYR A 127 18.61 2.57 8.65
CA TYR A 127 17.82 2.70 9.87
C TYR A 127 18.42 1.81 10.96
N LEU A 128 18.90 2.43 12.04
CA LEU A 128 19.47 1.79 13.22
C LEU A 128 18.40 1.60 14.29
N PHE A 129 18.14 0.35 14.63
CA PHE A 129 17.19 -0.08 15.66
C PHE A 129 17.93 -0.68 16.84
N GLY A 130 17.50 -0.31 18.05
CA GLY A 130 18.12 -0.80 19.28
C GLY A 130 17.46 -2.04 19.85
N ARG A 131 18.01 -2.47 20.99
CA ARG A 131 17.58 -3.63 21.78
C ARG A 131 16.12 -3.47 22.23
N GLU A 132 15.41 -4.59 22.38
CA GLU A 132 13.97 -4.61 22.67
C GLU A 132 13.58 -3.93 23.99
N ARG A 133 14.43 -4.01 25.02
CA ARG A 133 14.09 -3.53 26.37
C ARG A 133 14.47 -2.08 26.65
N TRP A 134 15.57 -1.59 26.08
CA TRP A 134 16.10 -0.26 26.40
C TRP A 134 16.49 0.56 25.17
N GLY A 135 16.29 0.01 23.97
CA GLY A 135 16.61 0.67 22.71
C GLY A 135 18.12 0.82 22.50
N LEU A 136 18.48 1.89 21.80
CA LEU A 136 19.87 2.24 21.53
C LEU A 136 20.53 2.84 22.79
N ASN A 137 21.85 2.85 22.87
CA ASN A 137 22.61 3.64 23.84
C ASN A 137 22.86 5.05 23.29
N ASN A 138 23.21 6.01 24.14
CA ASN A 138 23.47 7.39 23.69
C ASN A 138 24.65 7.45 22.71
N GLU A 139 25.68 6.62 22.91
CA GLU A 139 26.83 6.48 22.01
C GLU A 139 26.39 5.98 20.63
N GLU A 140 25.48 5.00 20.57
CA GLU A 140 24.95 4.46 19.31
C GLU A 140 24.07 5.49 18.59
N VAL A 141 23.25 6.25 19.33
CA VAL A 141 22.50 7.36 18.75
C VAL A 141 23.44 8.47 18.30
N ALA A 142 24.57 8.70 18.96
CA ALA A 142 25.56 9.71 18.58
C ALA A 142 26.18 9.44 17.20
N LEU A 143 26.20 8.20 16.74
CA LEU A 143 26.69 7.80 15.41
C LEU A 143 25.72 8.08 14.25
N SER A 144 24.46 8.45 14.52
CA SER A 144 23.47 8.73 13.46
C SER A 144 23.52 10.19 12.95
N ASP A 145 22.83 10.50 11.87
CA ASP A 145 22.64 11.89 11.40
C ASP A 145 21.34 12.49 11.96
N ALA A 146 20.31 11.67 12.09
CA ALA A 146 19.00 12.08 12.57
C ALA A 146 18.34 11.01 13.44
N ILE A 147 17.25 11.39 14.10
CA ILE A 147 16.41 10.52 14.91
C ILE A 147 15.07 10.30 14.20
N VAL A 148 14.59 9.06 14.23
CA VAL A 148 13.21 8.73 13.86
C VAL A 148 12.43 8.40 15.12
N THR A 149 11.35 9.15 15.35
CA THR A 149 10.42 8.93 16.47
C THR A 149 9.07 8.55 15.90
N LEU A 150 8.60 7.35 16.23
CA LEU A 150 7.28 6.90 15.83
C LEU A 150 6.22 7.55 16.73
N PRO A 151 5.15 8.17 16.17
CA PRO A 151 4.11 8.85 16.95
C PRO A 151 3.13 7.83 17.57
N VAL A 152 3.63 7.08 18.55
CA VAL A 152 2.87 6.09 19.32
C VAL A 152 2.27 6.70 20.58
N GLU A 153 1.39 5.95 21.26
CA GLU A 153 0.84 6.33 22.57
C GLU A 153 1.98 6.63 23.56
N PRO A 154 2.12 7.88 24.06
CA PRO A 154 3.23 8.27 24.94
C PRO A 154 3.38 7.40 26.18
N GLU A 155 2.27 6.91 26.76
CA GLU A 155 2.30 6.03 27.94
C GLU A 155 2.70 4.59 27.61
N PHE A 156 2.66 4.20 26.33
CA PHE A 156 3.00 2.86 25.85
C PHE A 156 3.92 2.91 24.63
N ALA A 157 4.97 3.73 24.71
CA ALA A 157 5.78 4.10 23.56
C ALA A 157 6.79 3.03 23.07
N SER A 158 6.89 1.88 23.76
CA SER A 158 7.86 0.83 23.41
C SER A 158 7.25 -0.15 22.41
N LEU A 159 7.58 0.02 21.13
CA LEU A 159 7.23 -0.94 20.09
C LEU A 159 8.18 -2.14 20.07
N ASN A 160 7.67 -3.28 19.64
CA ASN A 160 8.53 -4.40 19.27
C ASN A 160 9.41 -3.99 18.08
N ILE A 161 10.68 -4.42 18.06
CA ILE A 161 11.66 -4.03 17.04
C ILE A 161 11.19 -4.35 15.62
N ALA A 162 10.58 -5.51 15.38
CA ALA A 162 10.06 -5.88 14.07
C ALA A 162 8.86 -5.01 13.65
N GLN A 163 8.07 -4.51 14.60
CA GLN A 163 6.99 -3.55 14.32
C GLN A 163 7.57 -2.18 13.94
N ALA A 164 8.62 -1.72 14.62
CA ALA A 164 9.30 -0.47 14.24
C ALA A 164 9.93 -0.57 12.84
N VAL A 165 10.59 -1.70 12.54
CA VAL A 165 11.12 -2.02 11.20
C VAL A 165 9.99 -2.04 10.16
N LEU A 166 8.85 -2.66 10.48
CA LEU A 166 7.68 -2.71 9.60
C LEU A 166 7.17 -1.32 9.24
N VAL A 167 7.01 -0.42 10.22
CA VAL A 167 6.53 0.95 9.96
C VAL A 167 7.51 1.73 9.08
N CYS A 168 8.81 1.69 9.39
CA CYS A 168 9.82 2.40 8.59
C CYS A 168 9.92 1.83 7.16
N SER A 169 9.86 0.50 7.02
CA SER A 169 9.89 -0.17 5.72
C SER A 169 8.66 0.15 4.88
N TYR A 170 7.48 0.20 5.51
CA TYR A 170 6.23 0.59 4.86
C TYR A 170 6.28 2.04 4.37
N GLU A 171 6.65 2.98 5.24
CA GLU A 171 6.75 4.40 4.88
C GLU A 171 7.77 4.63 3.77
N TRP A 172 8.93 3.96 3.82
CA TRP A 172 9.91 3.99 2.73
C TRP A 172 9.30 3.48 1.43
N ARG A 173 8.67 2.29 1.42
CA ARG A 173 8.12 1.70 0.19
C ARG A 173 7.00 2.55 -0.40
N LYS A 174 6.07 3.02 0.43
CA LYS A 174 4.98 3.94 0.05
C LYS A 174 5.54 5.22 -0.58
N THR A 175 6.61 5.76 -0.02
CA THR A 175 7.24 6.98 -0.55
C THR A 175 8.00 6.70 -1.84
N ALA A 176 8.78 5.61 -1.89
CA ALA A 176 9.61 5.23 -3.02
C ALA A 176 8.79 4.86 -4.25
N ASN A 177 7.62 4.25 -4.08
CA ASN A 177 6.71 3.89 -5.18
C ASN A 177 5.60 4.91 -5.43
N GLY A 178 5.60 6.06 -4.73
CA GLY A 178 4.57 7.09 -4.90
C GLY A 178 3.18 6.71 -4.40
N GLY A 179 3.06 5.67 -3.57
CA GLY A 179 1.79 5.17 -3.05
C GLY A 179 1.02 4.29 -4.05
N GLU A 180 1.67 3.86 -5.13
CA GLU A 180 1.03 3.05 -6.15
C GLU A 180 0.56 1.69 -5.59
N LEU A 181 -0.73 1.42 -5.78
CA LEU A 181 -1.36 0.19 -5.32
C LEU A 181 -1.16 -0.92 -6.35
N PRO A 182 -0.88 -2.16 -5.93
CA PRO A 182 -0.69 -3.28 -6.85
C PRO A 182 -1.97 -3.61 -7.64
N PHE A 183 -3.13 -3.27 -7.08
CA PHE A 183 -4.44 -3.43 -7.70
C PHE A 183 -5.27 -2.17 -7.44
N ARG A 184 -5.87 -1.60 -8.48
CA ARG A 184 -6.87 -0.53 -8.39
C ARG A 184 -7.98 -0.87 -9.37
N LEU A 185 -9.21 -0.45 -9.08
CA LEU A 185 -10.26 -0.47 -10.11
C LEU A 185 -9.76 0.43 -11.25
N ASP A 186 -9.69 -0.13 -12.44
CA ASP A 186 -9.24 0.62 -13.60
C ASP A 186 -10.38 1.52 -14.08
N GLU A 187 -10.26 2.80 -13.74
CA GLU A 187 -11.17 3.87 -14.16
C GLU A 187 -11.18 4.07 -15.69
N GLU A 188 -10.17 3.60 -16.44
CA GLU A 188 -10.19 3.60 -17.91
C GLU A 188 -11.12 2.52 -18.47
N THR A 189 -11.15 1.34 -17.85
CA THR A 189 -12.10 0.27 -18.23
C THR A 189 -13.52 0.50 -17.71
N HIS A 190 -13.65 1.25 -16.62
CA HIS A 190 -14.91 1.56 -15.97
C HIS A 190 -15.07 3.07 -15.73
N PRO A 191 -15.11 3.89 -16.80
CA PRO A 191 -15.21 5.33 -16.64
C PRO A 191 -16.58 5.72 -16.05
N PRO A 192 -16.63 6.78 -15.21
CA PRO A 192 -17.88 7.38 -14.80
C PRO A 192 -18.73 7.74 -16.01
N ALA A 193 -20.04 7.57 -15.91
CA ALA A 193 -20.95 7.87 -16.99
C ALA A 193 -20.91 9.36 -17.36
N ALA A 194 -21.03 9.63 -18.67
CA ALA A 194 -21.19 11.00 -19.16
C ALA A 194 -22.39 11.68 -18.48
N LYS A 195 -22.26 12.98 -18.16
CA LYS A 195 -23.35 13.70 -17.48
C LYS A 195 -24.65 13.70 -18.27
N GLU A 196 -24.58 13.66 -19.59
CA GLU A 196 -25.75 13.53 -20.45
C GLU A 196 -26.52 12.22 -20.19
N ASP A 197 -25.82 11.09 -20.09
CA ASP A 197 -26.46 9.79 -19.84
C ASP A 197 -27.02 9.68 -18.42
N VAL A 198 -26.34 10.30 -17.44
CA VAL A 198 -26.87 10.43 -16.07
C VAL A 198 -28.14 11.28 -16.04
N VAL A 199 -28.19 12.39 -16.78
CA VAL A 199 -29.39 13.23 -16.88
C VAL A 199 -30.54 12.48 -17.57
N ARG A 200 -30.27 11.77 -18.67
CA ARG A 200 -31.27 10.91 -19.34
C ARG A 200 -31.80 9.81 -18.41
N PHE A 201 -30.95 9.26 -17.55
CA PHE A 201 -31.38 8.32 -16.50
C PHE A 201 -32.31 9.00 -15.49
N PHE A 202 -31.99 10.21 -15.03
CA PHE A 202 -32.87 10.97 -14.13
C PHE A 202 -34.22 11.27 -14.75
N GLU A 203 -34.26 11.72 -16.00
CA GLU A 203 -35.51 11.98 -16.72
C GLU A 203 -36.37 10.71 -16.84
N HIS A 204 -35.76 9.58 -17.17
CA HIS A 204 -36.47 8.29 -17.25
C HIS A 204 -36.99 7.85 -15.87
N LEU A 205 -36.18 7.94 -14.82
CA LEU A 205 -36.58 7.60 -13.46
C LEU A 205 -37.71 8.49 -12.95
N GLU A 206 -37.58 9.80 -13.11
CA GLU A 206 -38.56 10.80 -12.68
C GLU A 206 -39.89 10.58 -13.41
N SER A 207 -39.87 10.39 -14.72
CA SER A 207 -41.07 10.10 -15.50
C SER A 207 -41.75 8.82 -15.06
N ALA A 208 -40.99 7.73 -14.86
CA ALA A 208 -41.55 6.47 -14.38
C ALA A 208 -42.19 6.62 -12.99
N LEU A 209 -41.54 7.35 -12.08
CA LEU A 209 -42.06 7.63 -10.73
C LEU A 209 -43.30 8.53 -10.75
N ASP A 210 -43.40 9.48 -11.68
CA ASP A 210 -44.60 10.29 -11.90
C ASP A 210 -45.79 9.40 -12.31
N THR A 211 -45.58 8.40 -13.18
CA THR A 211 -46.69 7.51 -13.64
C THR A 211 -47.33 6.69 -12.52
N VAL A 212 -46.54 6.29 -11.53
CA VAL A 212 -47.01 5.53 -10.35
C VAL A 212 -47.37 6.44 -9.18
N ASN A 213 -47.45 7.75 -9.40
CA ASN A 213 -47.87 8.74 -8.43
C ASN A 213 -47.01 8.78 -7.15
N PHE A 214 -45.71 8.51 -7.27
CA PHE A 214 -44.76 8.46 -6.15
C PHE A 214 -44.54 9.84 -5.49
N PHE A 215 -44.52 10.91 -6.28
CA PHE A 215 -44.24 12.27 -5.79
C PHE A 215 -45.48 12.92 -5.18
N ARG A 216 -45.82 12.56 -3.93
CA ARG A 216 -46.95 13.13 -3.17
C ARG A 216 -46.52 13.68 -1.80
N PRO A 217 -47.09 14.81 -1.36
CA PRO A 217 -48.00 15.69 -2.12
C PRO A 217 -47.22 16.49 -3.20
N PRO A 218 -47.91 17.03 -4.24
CA PRO A 218 -47.25 17.62 -5.42
C PRO A 218 -46.23 18.72 -5.09
N GLU A 219 -46.45 19.47 -4.02
CA GLU A 219 -45.59 20.58 -3.57
C GLU A 219 -44.22 20.08 -3.10
N ARG A 220 -44.11 18.79 -2.69
CA ARG A 220 -42.85 18.17 -2.28
C ARG A 220 -42.05 17.58 -3.44
N ARG A 221 -42.63 17.45 -4.64
CA ARG A 221 -41.95 16.89 -5.81
C ARG A 221 -40.57 17.52 -6.07
N PRO A 222 -40.40 18.87 -6.06
CA PRO A 222 -39.09 19.48 -6.30
C PRO A 222 -38.02 19.04 -5.30
N HIS A 223 -38.39 18.86 -4.02
CA HIS A 223 -37.47 18.40 -3.00
C HIS A 223 -37.11 16.92 -3.19
N MET A 224 -38.10 16.06 -3.44
CA MET A 224 -37.90 14.62 -3.64
C MET A 224 -37.02 14.34 -4.87
N VAL A 225 -37.24 15.04 -5.98
CA VAL A 225 -36.40 14.94 -7.19
C VAL A 225 -34.96 15.34 -6.88
N ARG A 226 -34.72 16.46 -6.18
CA ARG A 226 -33.36 16.86 -5.78
C ARG A 226 -32.70 15.79 -4.91
N THR A 227 -33.43 15.20 -3.97
CA THR A 227 -32.92 14.12 -3.11
C THR A 227 -32.53 12.88 -3.92
N LEU A 228 -33.37 12.44 -4.86
CA LEU A 228 -33.05 11.32 -5.75
C LEU A 228 -31.83 11.60 -6.63
N ARG A 229 -31.77 12.78 -7.26
CA ARG A 229 -30.60 13.18 -8.06
C ARG A 229 -29.33 13.20 -7.21
N ASN A 230 -29.39 13.74 -6.00
CA ASN A 230 -28.25 13.78 -5.08
C ASN A 230 -27.80 12.38 -4.65
N LEU A 231 -28.72 11.44 -4.41
CA LEU A 231 -28.40 10.05 -4.08
C LEU A 231 -27.53 9.43 -5.19
N PHE A 232 -27.98 9.53 -6.44
CA PHE A 232 -27.30 8.90 -7.57
C PHE A 232 -26.08 9.67 -8.07
N GLN A 233 -26.02 10.99 -7.92
CA GLN A 233 -24.80 11.76 -8.25
C GLN A 233 -23.62 11.39 -7.33
N LYS A 234 -23.89 11.08 -6.06
CA LYS A 234 -22.84 10.63 -5.12
C LYS A 234 -22.30 9.25 -5.47
N ALA A 235 -23.07 8.42 -6.16
CA ALA A 235 -22.68 7.06 -6.51
C ALA A 235 -21.62 6.99 -7.62
N GLN A 236 -21.36 8.08 -8.36
CA GLN A 236 -20.38 8.13 -9.46
C GLN A 236 -20.48 6.95 -10.44
N MET A 237 -21.72 6.57 -10.78
CA MET A 237 -22.01 5.39 -11.60
C MET A 237 -21.28 5.42 -12.94
N THR A 238 -20.81 4.25 -13.35
CA THR A 238 -20.26 3.98 -14.68
C THR A 238 -21.35 3.93 -15.75
N ASP A 239 -20.96 4.02 -17.02
CA ASP A 239 -21.87 3.86 -18.16
C ASP A 239 -22.68 2.55 -18.09
N GLN A 240 -22.04 1.46 -17.67
CA GLN A 240 -22.67 0.16 -17.56
C GLN A 240 -23.76 0.16 -16.48
N GLU A 241 -23.48 0.77 -15.34
CA GLU A 241 -24.43 0.89 -14.23
C GLU A 241 -25.61 1.80 -14.60
N VAL A 242 -25.37 2.92 -15.29
CA VAL A 242 -26.44 3.78 -15.81
C VAL A 242 -27.35 3.01 -16.78
N ARG A 243 -26.78 2.23 -17.71
CA ARG A 243 -27.56 1.38 -18.63
C ARG A 243 -28.35 0.31 -17.88
N ALA A 244 -27.75 -0.32 -16.88
CA ALA A 244 -28.42 -1.32 -16.04
C ALA A 244 -29.60 -0.71 -15.29
N MET A 245 -29.42 0.47 -14.68
CA MET A 245 -30.48 1.19 -13.97
C MET A 245 -31.63 1.58 -14.88
N ARG A 246 -31.35 2.10 -16.09
CA ARG A 246 -32.38 2.37 -17.10
C ARG A 246 -33.11 1.09 -17.55
N GLY A 247 -32.38 -0.03 -17.65
CA GLY A 247 -32.95 -1.34 -17.93
C GLY A 247 -33.91 -1.81 -16.83
N ILE A 248 -33.56 -1.61 -15.55
CA ILE A 248 -34.43 -1.89 -14.40
C ILE A 248 -35.72 -1.07 -14.50
N ILE A 249 -35.63 0.23 -14.77
CA ILE A 249 -36.82 1.09 -14.91
C ILE A 249 -37.70 0.60 -16.06
N ALA A 250 -37.13 0.31 -17.24
CA ALA A 250 -37.89 -0.18 -18.39
C ALA A 250 -38.60 -1.51 -18.10
N ALA A 251 -37.97 -2.42 -17.38
CA ALA A 251 -38.56 -3.69 -16.96
C ALA A 251 -39.72 -3.49 -15.97
N LEU A 252 -39.58 -2.56 -15.02
CA LEU A 252 -40.65 -2.19 -14.08
C LEU A 252 -41.84 -1.51 -14.79
N GLU A 253 -41.58 -0.73 -15.84
CA GLU A 253 -42.60 -0.17 -16.73
C GLU A 253 -43.25 -1.23 -17.65
N LYS A 254 -42.83 -2.50 -17.57
CA LYS A 254 -43.28 -3.62 -18.42
C LYS A 254 -43.09 -3.37 -19.92
N ARG A 255 -42.08 -2.59 -20.30
CA ARG A 255 -41.71 -2.43 -21.73
C ARG A 255 -41.07 -3.73 -22.22
N GLU A 256 -41.41 -4.18 -23.42
CA GLU A 256 -40.79 -5.38 -24.01
C GLU A 256 -39.27 -5.22 -24.07
N ALA A 257 -38.55 -6.17 -23.47
CA ALA A 257 -37.10 -6.19 -23.53
C ALA A 257 -36.68 -6.46 -24.98
N ARG A 258 -35.84 -5.59 -25.55
CA ARG A 258 -35.30 -5.79 -26.90
C ARG A 258 -34.62 -7.17 -26.95
N PRO A 259 -34.97 -8.08 -27.89
CA PRO A 259 -34.40 -9.41 -27.93
C PRO A 259 -32.87 -9.31 -28.04
N ARG A 260 -32.16 -10.07 -27.20
CA ARG A 260 -30.69 -10.15 -27.27
C ARG A 260 -30.30 -10.67 -28.65
N LYS A 261 -29.50 -9.90 -29.40
CA LYS A 261 -28.87 -10.38 -30.64
C LYS A 261 -28.05 -11.63 -30.29
N PRO A 262 -28.23 -12.78 -30.95
CA PRO A 262 -27.39 -13.95 -30.71
C PRO A 262 -25.92 -13.55 -30.96
N ARG A 263 -25.04 -13.89 -30.01
CA ARG A 263 -23.59 -13.77 -30.22
C ARG A 263 -23.22 -14.67 -31.39
N GLY A 264 -22.57 -14.10 -32.40
CA GLY A 264 -22.42 -14.68 -33.74
C GLY A 264 -21.99 -16.14 -33.77
N GLU A 265 -22.68 -16.92 -34.60
CA GLU A 265 -22.16 -18.16 -35.13
C GLU A 265 -20.87 -17.85 -35.89
N LYS A 266 -19.77 -18.47 -35.49
CA LYS A 266 -18.59 -18.56 -36.33
C LYS A 266 -19.01 -19.33 -37.58
N SER A 267 -19.00 -18.69 -38.74
CA SER A 267 -19.04 -19.35 -40.03
C SER A 267 -17.90 -20.36 -40.08
N ILE A 268 -18.24 -21.65 -40.00
CA ILE A 268 -17.34 -22.73 -40.34
C ILE A 268 -17.23 -22.70 -41.87
N ASP A 269 -16.08 -22.28 -42.36
CA ASP A 269 -15.75 -22.30 -43.78
C ASP A 269 -15.46 -23.76 -44.16
N THR A 270 -16.47 -24.47 -44.68
CA THR A 270 -16.27 -25.77 -45.33
C THR A 270 -15.82 -25.53 -46.76
N SER A 271 -14.51 -25.38 -46.95
CA SER A 271 -13.87 -25.69 -48.23
C SER A 271 -13.48 -27.17 -48.22
N GLU A 272 -14.46 -28.03 -48.49
CA GLU A 272 -14.17 -29.39 -48.96
C GLU A 272 -13.86 -29.35 -50.45
N SER A 273 -12.77 -30.05 -50.77
CA SER A 273 -12.24 -30.40 -52.06
C SER A 273 -13.28 -30.99 -53.02
N GLU A 274 -13.39 -30.43 -54.22
CA GLU A 274 -13.80 -31.18 -55.41
C GLU A 274 -12.69 -31.10 -56.46
N SER A 275 -12.18 -32.29 -56.79
CA SER A 275 -11.53 -32.73 -58.05
C SER A 275 -10.33 -31.97 -58.60
#